data_AF-A0A6I1E0U6-F1
#
_entry.id   AF-A0A6I1E0U6-F1
#
_cell.length_a   1.000
_cell.length_b   1.000
_cell.length_c   1.000
_cell.angle_alpha   90.00
_cell.angle_beta   90.00
_cell.angle_gamma   90.00
#
_symmetry.space_group_name_H-M   'P 1'
#
loop_
_entity.id
_entity.type
_entity.pdbx_description
1 polymer ?
#
loop_
_entity_poly.entity_id
_entity_poly.type
_entity_poly.pdbx_seq_one_letter_code
_entity_poly.pdbx_strand_id
1 'polypeptide(L)' 'MNSITRLRIEEVITRKLDVVFSTGDRTSLADAIELAVLEFEKVEGIKPLLEVIFEGCNDTDEVLMEWSKILNDYAKVS' A
#
# COMPACT_ATOMS: atom_id res chain seq x y z
N MET A 1 14.58 9.76 -0.61
CA MET A 1 13.42 10.57 -1.01
C MET A 1 13.24 11.73 -0.03
N ASN A 2 12.76 12.91 -0.44
CA ASN A 2 12.55 14.05 0.47
C ASN A 2 11.27 13.82 1.32
N SER A 3 11.26 14.22 2.60
CA SER A 3 10.18 13.92 3.55
C SER A 3 8.78 14.36 3.07
N ILE A 4 8.71 15.49 2.36
CA ILE A 4 7.48 16.03 1.78
C ILE A 4 6.90 15.12 0.69
N THR A 5 7.76 14.47 -0.12
CA THR A 5 7.31 13.57 -1.19
C THR A 5 6.67 12.31 -0.61
N ARG A 6 7.24 11.78 0.48
CA ARG A 6 6.72 10.59 1.16
C ARG A 6 5.33 10.82 1.75
N LEU A 7 5.14 11.93 2.49
CA LEU A 7 3.85 12.30 3.06
C LEU A 7 2.74 12.41 1.98
N ARG A 8 3.06 13.02 0.83
CA ARG A 8 2.09 13.16 -0.27
C ARG A 8 1.75 11.82 -0.92
N ILE A 9 2.69 10.87 -0.99
CA ILE A 9 2.42 9.52 -1.49
C ILE A 9 1.50 8.79 -0.51
N GLU A 10 1.79 8.84 0.79
CA GLU A 10 0.95 8.24 1.84
C GLU A 10 -0.49 8.78 1.76
N GLU A 11 -0.69 10.11 1.64
CA GLU A 11 -2.01 10.72 1.44
C GLU A 11 -2.73 10.25 0.16
N VAL A 12 -2.00 9.97 -0.92
CA VAL A 12 -2.60 9.44 -2.15
C VAL A 12 -3.00 7.98 -1.97
N ILE A 13 -2.16 7.17 -1.32
CA ILE A 13 -2.46 5.77 -0.99
C ILE A 13 -3.72 5.70 -0.13
N THR A 14 -3.82 6.50 0.93
CA THR A 14 -5.01 6.56 1.80
C THR A 14 -6.28 6.86 0.99
N ARG A 15 -6.26 7.93 0.17
CA ARG A 15 -7.41 8.29 -0.66
C ARG A 15 -7.81 7.21 -1.66
N LYS A 16 -6.83 6.48 -2.21
CA LYS A 16 -7.09 5.38 -3.13
C LYS A 16 -7.77 4.23 -2.40
N LEU A 17 -7.27 3.84 -1.23
CA LEU A 17 -7.89 2.80 -0.39
C LEU A 17 -9.31 3.19 0.05
N ASP A 18 -9.55 4.44 0.42
CA ASP A 18 -10.90 4.94 0.75
C ASP A 18 -11.87 4.77 -0.43
N VAL A 19 -11.41 5.00 -1.66
CA VAL A 19 -12.20 4.74 -2.87
C VAL A 19 -12.48 3.24 -3.01
N VAL A 20 -11.51 2.36 -2.76
CA VAL A 20 -11.72 0.91 -2.81
C VAL A 20 -12.78 0.47 -1.81
N PHE A 21 -12.70 0.89 -0.55
CA PHE A 21 -13.67 0.50 0.48
C PHE A 21 -15.06 1.10 0.27
N SER A 22 -15.16 2.30 -0.32
CA SER A 22 -16.46 2.94 -0.57
C SER A 22 -17.14 2.48 -1.87
N THR A 23 -16.38 2.05 -2.88
CA THR A 23 -16.92 1.76 -4.23
C THR A 23 -16.65 0.35 -4.74
N GLY A 24 -15.72 -0.38 -4.14
CA GLY A 24 -15.22 -1.66 -4.65
C GLY A 24 -14.31 -1.55 -5.89
N ASP A 25 -13.84 -0.35 -6.25
CA ASP A 25 -12.97 -0.13 -7.41
C ASP A 25 -11.58 -0.76 -7.22
N ARG A 26 -11.38 -1.93 -7.85
CA ARG A 26 -10.10 -2.65 -7.84
C ARG A 26 -8.98 -1.92 -8.59
N THR A 27 -9.30 -0.98 -9.47
CA THR A 27 -8.27 -0.16 -10.15
C THR A 27 -7.56 0.74 -9.14
N SER A 28 -8.32 1.34 -8.23
CA SER A 28 -7.76 2.16 -7.14
C SER A 28 -6.88 1.35 -6.18
N LEU A 29 -7.19 0.06 -5.98
CA LEU A 29 -6.33 -0.85 -5.21
C LEU A 29 -4.98 -1.08 -5.91
N ALA A 30 -5.00 -1.38 -7.21
CA ALA A 30 -3.77 -1.58 -7.98
C ALA A 30 -2.88 -0.33 -7.94
N ASP A 31 -3.46 0.86 -8.14
CA ASP A 31 -2.73 2.13 -8.02
C ASP A 31 -2.11 2.32 -6.63
N ALA A 32 -2.84 2.01 -5.56
CA ALA A 32 -2.35 2.11 -4.18
C ALA A 32 -1.16 1.16 -3.93
N ILE A 33 -1.24 -0.07 -4.43
CA ILE A 33 -0.17 -1.06 -4.34
C ILE A 33 1.09 -0.59 -5.08
N GLU A 34 0.95 -0.08 -6.32
CA GLU A 34 2.08 0.45 -7.10
C GLU A 34 2.79 1.59 -6.37
N LEU A 35 2.02 2.50 -5.76
CA LEU A 35 2.56 3.61 -4.97
C LEU A 35 3.25 3.13 -3.70
N ALA A 36 2.68 2.14 -3.00
CA ALA A 36 3.23 1.60 -1.76
C ALA A 36 4.59 0.93 -1.95
N VAL A 37 4.85 0.38 -3.14
CA VAL A 37 6.08 -0.35 -3.45
C VAL A 37 7.07 0.47 -4.29
N LEU A 38 6.78 1.75 -4.57
CA LEU A 38 7.55 2.60 -5.47
C LEU A 38 9.03 2.73 -5.06
N GLU A 39 9.33 2.64 -3.77
CA GLU A 39 10.69 2.76 -3.24
C GLU A 39 11.50 1.44 -3.29
N PHE A 40 10.90 0.33 -3.70
CA PHE A 40 11.53 -0.99 -3.70
C PHE A 40 11.99 -1.40 -5.10
N GLU A 41 13.19 -1.97 -5.20
CA GLU A 41 13.75 -2.44 -6.48
C GLU A 41 13.18 -3.79 -6.93
N LYS A 42 12.78 -4.64 -5.98
CA LYS A 42 12.19 -5.97 -6.23
C LYS A 42 10.75 -5.94 -5.75
N VAL A 43 9.80 -5.74 -6.66
CA VAL A 43 8.39 -5.53 -6.29
C VAL A 43 7.52 -6.76 -6.53
N GLU A 44 8.00 -7.71 -7.33
CA GLU A 44 7.24 -8.88 -7.78
C GLU A 44 6.82 -9.78 -6.61
N GLY A 45 7.62 -9.84 -5.55
CA GLY A 45 7.32 -10.64 -4.37
C GLY A 45 6.39 -9.97 -3.36
N ILE A 46 6.38 -8.63 -3.31
CA ILE A 46 5.67 -7.88 -2.27
C ILE A 46 4.27 -7.45 -2.71
N LYS A 47 4.04 -7.15 -3.99
CA LYS A 47 2.70 -6.77 -4.49
C LYS A 47 1.61 -7.81 -4.18
N PRO A 48 1.81 -9.11 -4.43
CA PRO A 48 0.80 -10.13 -4.10
C PRO A 48 0.55 -10.24 -2.58
N LEU A 49 1.57 -9.99 -1.76
CA LEU A 49 1.42 -9.99 -0.29
C LEU A 49 0.53 -8.83 0.16
N LEU A 50 0.74 -7.63 -0.38
CA LEU A 50 -0.09 -6.47 -0.08
C LEU A 50 -1.56 -6.69 -0.46
N GLU A 51 -1.80 -7.33 -1.61
CA GLU A 51 -3.15 -7.69 -2.06
C GLU A 51 -3.82 -8.70 -1.13
N VAL A 52 -3.12 -9.76 -0.73
CA VAL A 52 -3.65 -10.75 0.22
C VAL A 52 -3.97 -10.13 1.58
N ILE A 53 -3.12 -9.22 2.06
CA ILE A 53 -3.37 -8.49 3.32
C ILE A 53 -4.64 -7.65 3.18
N PHE A 54 -4.79 -6.94 2.06
CA PHE A 54 -5.97 -6.11 1.80
C PHE A 54 -7.27 -6.92 1.89
N GLU A 55 -7.32 -8.14 1.34
CA GLU A 55 -8.52 -9.01 1.43
C GLU A 55 -8.93 -9.38 2.86
N GLY A 56 -8.00 -9.29 3.82
CA GLY A 56 -8.25 -9.57 5.24
C GLY A 56 -8.64 -8.35 6.07
N CYS A 57 -8.60 -7.15 5.50
CA CYS A 57 -8.86 -5.89 6.20
C CYS A 57 -10.29 -5.39 5.97
N ASN A 58 -10.83 -4.67 6.95
CA ASN A 58 -12.19 -4.13 6.92
C ASN A 58 -12.25 -2.64 6.55
N ASP A 59 -11.14 -1.92 6.71
CA ASP A 59 -11.04 -0.49 6.42
C ASP A 59 -9.62 -0.06 6.03
N THR A 60 -9.51 1.21 5.61
CA THR A 60 -8.26 1.83 5.17
C THR A 60 -7.18 1.83 6.26
N ASP A 61 -7.55 2.03 7.53
CA ASP A 61 -6.59 2.14 8.63
C ASP A 61 -5.94 0.79 8.91
N GLU A 62 -6.72 -0.30 8.92
CA GLU A 62 -6.21 -1.66 9.03
C GLU A 62 -5.20 -1.99 7.92
N VAL A 63 -5.51 -1.64 6.67
CA VAL A 63 -4.62 -1.84 5.52
C VAL A 63 -3.31 -1.09 5.71
N LEU A 64 -3.37 0.20 6.04
CA LEU A 64 -2.17 1.04 6.23
C LEU A 64 -1.29 0.51 7.36
N MET A 65 -1.89 0.04 8.46
CA MET A 65 -1.16 -0.55 9.57
C MET A 65 -0.46 -1.86 9.18
N GLU A 66 -1.16 -2.79 8.52
CA GLU A 66 -0.58 -4.08 8.14
C GLU A 66 0.44 -3.96 7.00
N TRP A 67 0.17 -3.12 6.00
CA TRP A 67 1.14 -2.81 4.94
C TRP A 67 2.39 -2.17 5.51
N SER A 68 2.28 -1.24 6.47
CA SER A 68 3.45 -0.63 7.11
C SER A 68 4.34 -1.67 7.79
N LYS A 69 3.76 -2.65 8.50
CA LYS A 69 4.54 -3.74 9.13
C LYS A 69 5.31 -4.55 8.09
N ILE A 70 4.62 -5.02 7.05
CA ILE A 70 5.17 -5.90 6.04
C ILE A 70 6.19 -5.18 5.14
N LEU A 71 5.94 -3.93 4.75
CA LEU A 71 6.90 -3.13 3.99
C LEU A 71 8.16 -2.84 4.80
N ASN A 72 8.04 -2.55 6.10
CA ASN A 72 9.19 -2.36 6.98
C ASN A 72 10.02 -3.65 7.15
N ASP A 73 9.38 -4.82 7.21
CA ASP A 73 10.09 -6.09 7.29
C ASP A 73 10.72 -6.47 5.95
N TYR A 74 10.03 -6.22 4.84
CA TYR A 74 10.57 -6.43 3.49
C TYR A 74 11.83 -5.58 3.25
N ALA A 75 11.81 -4.30 3.66
CA ALA A 75 12.94 -3.39 3.55
C ALA A 75 14.20 -3.86 4.30
N LYS A 76 14.08 -4.73 5.32
CA LYS A 76 15.23 -5.27 6.07
C LYS A 76 15.93 -6.42 5.37
N VAL A 77 15.24 -7.09 4.44
CA VAL A 77 15.72 -8.32 3.77
C VAL A 77 15.89 -8.17 2.26
N SER A 78 15.41 -7.06 1.68
CA SER A 78 15.60 -6.67 0.27
C SER A 78 17.00 -6.14 0.01
#